data_AF-A0A7C4Y0A0-F1
#
_entry.id   AF-A0A7C4Y0A0-F1
#
_cell.length_a   1.000
_cell.length_b   1.000
_cell.length_c   1.000
_cell.angle_alpha   90.00
_cell.angle_beta   90.00
_cell.angle_gamma   90.00
#
_symmetry.space_group_name_H-M   'P 1'
#
loop_
_entity.id
_entity.type
_entity.pdbx_description
1 polymer ?
#
loop_
_entity_poly.entity_id
_entity_poly.type
_entity_poly.pdbx_seq_one_letter_code
_entity_poly.pdbx_strand_id
1 'polypeptide(L)'
;MSSTEQQPNPPVQPVYGVRHVNLPLEAKASRVPVLGTQDHAAMRALSWVRIAFGVFFAVNLGLHFNPQYAVQFAADVRHAALAAGQPHALGVWASAVLQLMAAVGISKAVALLFGIEALLTVGLLTGWGFPALAWVGLVYELFLWSTLGGLGGPYTSGATDPGTAIVYALGFALILLLRGWQGAAWSNAPLRRPDSVRVRWAFWLFGLLWAFDAWWKWQPGFLQHFASFLTSAQTGQPAWIAEWIAVFIGLGHVIGMERFAVLAALTETAIAAGLLFAPWLPQALRRAVLWGGLVYSLLLWSTAEGFGGPYGPGFTGNKGDVLGTTTVYALLFLFLLAAQVWLRRAPLPDSGPTTLPD
;
A
#
# COMPACT_ATOMS: atom_id res chain seq x y z
N MET A 1 20.72 -55.77 -85.84
CA MET A 1 19.69 -56.72 -85.35
C MET A 1 19.78 -56.68 -83.82
N SER A 2 18.95 -55.84 -83.20
CA SER A 2 17.77 -56.23 -82.37
C SER A 2 18.19 -56.78 -81.00
N SER A 3 17.65 -56.37 -79.85
CA SER A 3 16.63 -55.39 -79.47
C SER A 3 16.82 -55.19 -77.97
N THR A 4 16.79 -53.95 -77.45
CA THR A 4 16.75 -53.69 -76.00
C THR A 4 15.29 -53.46 -75.62
N GLU A 5 14.71 -54.38 -74.84
CA GLU A 5 13.37 -54.24 -74.27
C GLU A 5 13.30 -53.04 -73.32
N GLN A 6 12.38 -52.12 -73.58
CA GLN A 6 11.97 -51.06 -72.66
C GLN A 6 10.88 -51.59 -71.74
N GLN A 7 11.18 -51.63 -70.44
CA GLN A 7 10.22 -51.88 -69.36
C GLN A 7 9.27 -50.66 -69.19
N PRO A 8 7.96 -50.86 -68.97
CA PRO A 8 7.01 -49.76 -68.82
C PRO A 8 7.09 -49.11 -67.43
N ASN A 9 7.03 -47.78 -67.40
CA ASN A 9 6.98 -46.99 -66.16
C ASN A 9 5.66 -47.21 -65.38
N PRO A 10 5.70 -47.25 -64.03
CA PRO A 10 4.51 -47.33 -63.20
C PRO A 10 3.72 -46.00 -63.17
N PRO A 11 2.42 -46.04 -62.83
CA PRO A 11 1.55 -44.86 -62.87
C PRO A 11 1.88 -43.87 -61.73
N VAL A 12 1.82 -42.58 -62.09
CA VAL A 12 2.03 -41.43 -61.19
C VAL A 12 0.86 -41.34 -60.21
N GLN A 13 1.15 -41.46 -58.90
CA GLN A 13 0.18 -41.15 -57.85
C GLN A 13 0.03 -39.62 -57.68
N PRO A 14 -1.19 -39.08 -57.56
CA PRO A 14 -1.38 -37.66 -57.27
C PRO A 14 -1.00 -37.37 -55.82
N VAL A 15 0.10 -36.64 -55.64
CA VAL A 15 0.52 -36.09 -54.34
C VAL A 15 -0.43 -34.94 -53.99
N TYR A 16 -1.36 -35.18 -53.07
CA TYR A 16 -2.06 -34.11 -52.36
C TYR A 16 -1.06 -33.42 -51.43
N GLY A 17 -0.33 -32.44 -51.97
CA GLY A 17 0.56 -31.58 -51.21
C GLY A 17 -0.25 -30.66 -50.30
N VAL A 18 -0.30 -31.00 -49.00
CA VAL A 18 -0.64 -30.00 -47.98
C VAL A 18 0.47 -28.97 -48.00
N ARG A 19 0.16 -27.76 -48.47
CA ARG A 19 1.07 -26.62 -48.45
C ARG A 19 1.37 -26.29 -46.99
N HIS A 20 2.48 -26.79 -46.45
CA HIS A 20 3.01 -26.33 -45.18
C HIS A 20 3.32 -24.85 -45.32
N VAL A 21 2.42 -24.01 -44.80
CA VAL A 21 2.70 -22.61 -44.56
C VAL A 21 3.74 -22.61 -43.45
N ASN A 22 5.01 -22.41 -43.83
CA ASN A 22 6.06 -22.06 -42.89
C ASN A 22 5.71 -20.67 -42.34
N LEU A 23 4.91 -20.65 -41.27
CA LEU A 23 4.78 -19.47 -40.42
C LEU A 23 6.19 -19.18 -39.90
N PRO A 24 6.70 -17.94 -40.01
CA PRO A 24 7.93 -17.55 -39.35
C PRO A 24 7.63 -17.42 -37.85
N LEU A 25 7.43 -18.56 -37.20
CA LEU A 25 7.56 -18.71 -35.76
C LEU A 25 9.02 -19.07 -35.47
N GLU A 26 9.96 -18.24 -35.92
CA GLU A 26 11.05 -17.92 -35.02
C GLU A 26 10.39 -17.19 -33.85
N ALA A 27 9.94 -17.98 -32.88
CA ALA A 27 9.77 -17.51 -31.52
C ALA A 27 11.14 -16.95 -31.14
N LYS A 28 11.32 -15.65 -31.40
CA LYS A 28 12.44 -14.84 -30.95
C LYS A 28 12.48 -15.12 -29.46
N ALA A 29 13.36 -16.04 -29.05
CA ALA A 29 13.39 -16.58 -27.70
C ALA A 29 13.38 -15.36 -26.80
N SER A 30 12.25 -15.13 -26.13
CA SER A 30 12.04 -13.91 -25.38
C SER A 30 13.08 -13.99 -24.28
N ARG A 31 14.21 -13.29 -24.47
CA ARG A 31 15.31 -13.29 -23.51
C ARG A 31 14.69 -12.83 -22.21
N VAL A 32 14.49 -13.75 -21.28
CA VAL A 32 14.04 -13.43 -19.93
C VAL A 32 15.03 -12.38 -19.44
N PRO A 33 14.59 -11.16 -19.11
CA PRO A 33 15.51 -10.10 -18.73
C PRO A 33 16.37 -10.59 -17.57
N VAL A 34 17.69 -10.66 -17.78
CA VAL A 34 18.63 -11.07 -16.74
C VAL A 34 18.55 -10.05 -15.61
N LEU A 35 18.33 -10.53 -14.39
CA LEU A 35 18.27 -9.68 -13.21
C LEU A 35 19.67 -9.12 -12.92
N GLY A 36 19.78 -7.80 -12.89
CA GLY A 36 21.01 -7.09 -12.55
C GLY A 36 21.17 -6.89 -11.05
N THR A 37 22.31 -6.34 -10.65
CA THR A 37 22.62 -6.03 -9.23
C THR A 37 21.59 -5.08 -8.61
N GLN A 38 21.12 -4.08 -9.35
CA GLN A 38 20.08 -3.14 -8.91
C GLN A 38 18.73 -3.84 -8.65
N ASP A 39 18.39 -4.87 -9.42
CA ASP A 39 17.14 -5.62 -9.21
C ASP A 39 17.19 -6.44 -7.93
N HIS A 40 18.30 -7.13 -7.70
CA HIS A 40 18.50 -7.90 -6.47
C HIS A 40 18.50 -6.99 -5.24
N ALA A 41 19.10 -5.80 -5.34
CA ALA A 41 19.04 -4.80 -4.27
C ALA A 41 17.61 -4.33 -4.00
N ALA A 42 16.84 -3.99 -5.05
CA ALA A 42 15.44 -3.60 -4.91
C ALA A 42 14.56 -4.71 -4.34
N MET A 43 14.71 -5.96 -4.79
CA MET A 43 13.97 -7.12 -4.28
C MET A 43 14.30 -7.41 -2.80
N ARG A 44 15.57 -7.29 -2.41
CA ARG A 44 15.97 -7.39 -1.00
C ARG A 44 15.37 -6.26 -0.16
N ALA A 45 15.39 -5.02 -0.67
CA ALA A 45 14.77 -3.90 0.01
C ALA A 45 13.27 -4.13 0.20
N LEU A 46 12.54 -4.59 -0.83
CA LEU A 46 11.12 -4.95 -0.70
C LEU A 46 10.87 -6.05 0.34
N SER A 47 11.77 -7.05 0.41
CA SER A 47 11.68 -8.11 1.41
C SER A 47 11.84 -7.55 2.83
N TRP A 48 12.78 -6.64 3.04
CA TRP A 48 12.97 -5.95 4.32
C TRP A 48 11.80 -5.06 4.70
N VAL A 49 11.26 -4.29 3.74
CA VAL A 49 10.10 -3.43 4.00
C VAL A 49 8.86 -4.27 4.33
N ARG A 50 8.65 -5.41 3.65
CA ARG A 50 7.59 -6.37 4.00
C ARG A 50 7.77 -6.93 5.41
N ILE A 51 8.99 -7.26 5.82
CA ILE A 51 9.27 -7.72 7.19
C ILE A 51 8.97 -6.60 8.19
N ALA A 52 9.39 -5.36 7.93
CA ALA A 52 9.08 -4.21 8.78
C ALA A 52 7.56 -3.99 8.90
N PHE A 53 6.83 -4.11 7.79
CA PHE A 53 5.37 -4.09 7.78
C PHE A 53 4.77 -5.24 8.60
N GLY A 54 5.35 -6.44 8.54
CA GLY A 54 4.99 -7.56 9.41
C GLY A 54 5.27 -7.34 10.90
N VAL A 55 6.37 -6.64 11.25
CA VAL A 55 6.67 -6.25 12.63
C VAL A 55 5.61 -5.28 13.15
N PHE A 56 5.19 -4.32 12.32
CA PHE A 56 4.11 -3.39 12.68
C PHE A 56 2.80 -4.12 12.94
N PHE A 57 2.45 -5.05 12.04
CA PHE A 57 1.31 -5.94 12.21
C PHE A 57 1.41 -6.78 13.50
N ALA A 58 2.61 -7.30 13.82
CA ALA A 58 2.85 -8.07 15.03
C ALA A 58 2.67 -7.25 16.32
N VAL A 59 3.07 -5.98 16.30
CA VAL A 59 2.87 -5.06 17.42
C VAL A 59 1.38 -4.83 17.63
N ASN A 60 0.63 -4.48 16.57
CA ASN A 60 -0.83 -4.31 16.62
C ASN A 60 -1.53 -5.56 17.15
N LEU A 61 -1.19 -6.73 16.60
CA LEU A 61 -1.68 -8.01 17.09
C LEU A 61 -1.41 -8.22 18.59
N GLY A 62 -0.20 -7.91 19.05
CA GLY A 62 0.17 -8.01 20.47
C GLY A 62 -0.71 -7.14 21.37
N LEU A 63 -1.14 -5.99 20.88
CA LEU A 63 -2.00 -5.05 21.61
C LEU A 63 -3.46 -5.47 21.56
N HIS A 64 -3.90 -6.09 20.47
CA HIS A 64 -5.24 -6.66 20.34
C HIS A 64 -5.47 -7.81 21.33
N PHE A 65 -4.40 -8.47 21.80
CA PHE A 65 -4.46 -9.42 22.91
C PHE A 65 -4.68 -8.78 24.29
N ASN A 66 -4.62 -7.45 24.42
CA ASN A 66 -4.98 -6.78 25.66
C ASN A 66 -6.49 -6.99 25.95
N PRO A 67 -6.86 -7.50 27.14
CA PRO A 67 -8.27 -7.68 27.49
C PRO A 67 -9.12 -6.42 27.37
N GLN A 68 -8.55 -5.24 27.59
CA GLN A 68 -9.25 -3.95 27.44
C GLN A 68 -9.69 -3.69 26.00
N TYR A 69 -8.86 -4.07 25.02
CA TYR A 69 -9.20 -3.96 23.60
C TYR A 69 -10.41 -4.83 23.27
N ALA A 70 -10.39 -6.10 23.68
CA ALA A 70 -11.49 -7.03 23.44
C ALA A 70 -12.83 -6.59 24.06
N VAL A 71 -12.78 -5.90 25.20
CA VAL A 71 -13.97 -5.35 25.88
C VAL A 71 -14.57 -4.16 25.11
N GLN A 72 -13.74 -3.31 24.51
CA GLN A 72 -14.18 -2.10 23.82
C GLN A 72 -14.55 -2.35 22.36
N PHE A 73 -14.01 -3.39 21.73
CA PHE A 73 -14.19 -3.71 20.31
C PHE A 73 -15.65 -3.61 19.83
N ALA A 74 -16.59 -4.26 20.53
CA ALA A 74 -18.01 -4.24 20.13
C ALA A 74 -18.66 -2.86 20.27
N ALA A 75 -18.26 -2.09 21.29
CA ALA A 75 -18.71 -0.71 21.47
C ALA A 75 -18.15 0.18 20.35
N ASP A 76 -16.89 -0.01 19.98
CA ASP A 76 -16.24 0.73 18.91
C ASP A 76 -16.89 0.44 17.56
N VAL A 77 -17.15 -0.83 17.23
CA VAL A 77 -17.89 -1.23 16.02
C VAL A 77 -19.22 -0.48 15.97
N ARG A 78 -19.98 -0.50 17.07
CA ARG A 78 -21.28 0.16 17.15
C ARG A 78 -21.17 1.67 17.01
N HIS A 79 -20.15 2.29 17.62
CA HIS A 79 -19.92 3.72 17.53
C HIS A 79 -19.61 4.16 16.09
N ALA A 80 -18.74 3.43 15.38
CA ALA A 80 -18.46 3.75 13.98
C ALA A 80 -19.64 3.49 13.04
N ALA A 81 -20.45 2.45 13.31
CA ALA A 81 -21.63 2.12 12.51
C ALA A 81 -22.75 3.17 12.63
N LEU A 82 -22.75 3.97 13.71
CA LEU A 82 -23.76 4.97 14.03
C LEU A 82 -23.21 6.39 13.97
N ALA A 83 -22.01 6.57 13.41
CA ALA A 83 -21.34 7.86 13.42
C ALA A 83 -22.12 8.89 12.59
N ALA A 84 -22.30 10.09 13.15
CA ALA A 84 -23.10 11.14 12.52
C ALA A 84 -22.48 11.58 11.18
N GLY A 85 -23.31 11.67 10.14
CA GLY A 85 -22.88 12.05 8.79
C GLY A 85 -22.37 10.89 7.92
N GLN A 86 -22.27 9.67 8.46
CA GLN A 86 -21.91 8.49 7.69
C GLN A 86 -22.99 8.17 6.63
N PRO A 87 -22.62 7.73 5.40
CA PRO A 87 -23.59 7.33 4.39
C PRO A 87 -24.53 6.23 4.91
N HIS A 88 -25.84 6.39 4.70
CA HIS A 88 -26.85 5.45 5.22
C HIS A 88 -26.55 3.99 4.85
N ALA A 89 -26.14 3.74 3.59
CA ALA A 89 -25.78 2.39 3.14
C ALA A 89 -24.64 1.76 3.94
N LEU A 90 -23.67 2.57 4.38
CA LEU A 90 -22.54 2.13 5.19
C LEU A 90 -22.98 1.80 6.63
N GLY A 91 -23.87 2.62 7.21
CA GLY A 91 -24.47 2.33 8.51
C GLY A 91 -25.30 1.03 8.51
N VAL A 92 -26.05 0.77 7.43
CA VAL A 92 -26.78 -0.50 7.23
C VAL A 92 -25.82 -1.68 7.12
N TRP A 93 -24.75 -1.55 6.32
CA TRP A 93 -23.71 -2.57 6.18
C TRP A 93 -23.06 -2.90 7.52
N ALA A 94 -22.58 -1.89 8.26
CA ALA A 94 -21.93 -2.08 9.55
C ALA A 94 -22.88 -2.68 10.60
N SER A 95 -24.16 -2.28 10.59
CA SER A 95 -25.19 -2.88 11.44
C SER A 95 -25.43 -4.36 11.13
N ALA A 96 -25.46 -4.73 9.84
CA ALA A 96 -25.61 -6.13 9.42
C ALA A 96 -24.42 -6.99 9.86
N VAL A 97 -23.20 -6.46 9.74
CA VAL A 97 -21.98 -7.12 10.24
C VAL A 97 -22.06 -7.31 11.76
N LEU A 98 -22.47 -6.29 12.52
CA LEU A 98 -22.63 -6.40 13.97
C LEU A 98 -23.66 -7.46 14.37
N GLN A 99 -24.78 -7.56 13.64
CA GLN A 99 -25.79 -8.60 13.85
C GLN A 99 -25.22 -10.01 13.57
N LEU A 100 -24.46 -10.18 12.49
CA LEU A 100 -23.79 -11.44 12.18
C LEU A 100 -22.80 -11.84 13.29
N MET A 101 -21.98 -10.89 13.74
CA MET A 101 -21.05 -11.12 14.85
C MET A 101 -21.78 -11.49 16.15
N ALA A 102 -22.91 -10.84 16.43
CA ALA A 102 -23.75 -11.16 17.59
C ALA A 102 -24.34 -12.59 17.47
N ALA A 103 -24.80 -12.99 16.29
CA ALA A 103 -25.35 -14.32 16.03
C ALA A 103 -24.30 -15.44 16.19
N VAL A 104 -23.05 -15.20 15.76
CA VAL A 104 -21.93 -16.14 15.94
C VAL A 104 -21.41 -16.13 17.39
N GLY A 105 -21.57 -15.00 18.08
CA GLY A 105 -20.98 -14.69 19.37
C GLY A 105 -19.76 -13.78 19.21
N ILE A 106 -19.83 -12.58 19.79
CA ILE A 106 -18.83 -11.50 19.62
C ILE A 106 -17.41 -12.00 19.90
N SER A 107 -17.21 -12.74 21.00
CA SER A 107 -15.88 -13.26 21.37
C SER A 107 -15.30 -14.20 20.30
N LYS A 108 -16.13 -15.02 19.66
CA LYS A 108 -15.68 -15.92 18.58
C LYS A 108 -15.35 -15.14 17.31
N ALA A 109 -16.17 -14.16 16.97
CA ALA A 109 -15.91 -13.29 15.82
C ALA A 109 -14.61 -12.50 15.99
N VAL A 110 -14.37 -11.93 17.17
CA VAL A 110 -13.11 -11.24 17.50
C VAL A 110 -11.91 -12.21 17.43
N ALA A 111 -12.04 -13.41 18.01
CA ALA A 111 -10.99 -14.43 17.93
C ALA A 111 -10.66 -14.83 16.48
N LEU A 112 -11.65 -14.88 15.59
CA LEU A 112 -11.43 -15.13 14.17
C LEU A 112 -10.63 -14.01 13.51
N LEU A 113 -10.96 -12.75 13.77
CA LEU A 113 -10.22 -11.59 13.23
C LEU A 113 -8.76 -11.62 13.69
N PHE A 114 -8.50 -11.87 14.97
CA PHE A 114 -7.14 -12.01 15.50
C PHE A 114 -6.41 -13.23 14.93
N GLY A 115 -7.11 -14.33 14.66
CA GLY A 115 -6.54 -15.49 13.98
C GLY A 115 -6.09 -15.17 12.55
N ILE A 116 -6.88 -14.38 11.81
CA ILE A 116 -6.49 -13.88 10.48
C ILE A 116 -5.26 -12.97 10.62
N GLU A 117 -5.29 -12.03 11.56
CA GLU A 117 -4.18 -11.08 11.79
C GLU A 117 -2.86 -11.79 12.17
N ALA A 118 -2.94 -12.82 13.02
CA ALA A 118 -1.81 -13.67 13.35
C ALA A 118 -1.26 -14.41 12.12
N LEU A 119 -2.15 -14.97 11.28
CA LEU A 119 -1.75 -15.64 10.04
C LEU A 119 -1.05 -14.68 9.07
N LEU A 120 -1.61 -13.47 8.90
CA LEU A 120 -1.04 -12.41 8.08
C LEU A 120 0.33 -11.97 8.61
N THR A 121 0.47 -11.82 9.93
CA THR A 121 1.74 -11.50 10.60
C THR A 121 2.82 -12.54 10.27
N VAL A 122 2.53 -13.84 10.45
CA VAL A 122 3.47 -14.91 10.12
C VAL A 122 3.85 -14.85 8.64
N GLY A 123 2.86 -14.66 7.76
CA GLY A 123 3.09 -14.49 6.33
C GLY A 123 4.03 -13.32 6.03
N LEU A 124 3.76 -12.14 6.57
CA LEU A 124 4.54 -10.90 6.35
C LEU A 124 5.98 -11.00 6.88
N LEU A 125 6.21 -11.74 7.96
CA LEU A 125 7.55 -11.96 8.49
C LEU A 125 8.32 -13.00 7.65
N THR A 126 7.69 -14.12 7.29
CA THR A 126 8.42 -15.29 6.73
C THR A 126 8.39 -15.40 5.20
N GLY A 127 7.32 -14.93 4.58
CA GLY A 127 7.03 -15.11 3.14
C GLY A 127 6.08 -16.25 2.86
N TRP A 128 5.69 -16.98 3.90
CA TRP A 128 4.78 -18.12 3.81
C TRP A 128 3.40 -17.70 3.32
N GLY A 129 2.78 -18.55 2.49
CA GLY A 129 1.42 -18.34 1.99
C GLY A 129 1.25 -17.18 0.99
N PHE A 130 2.31 -16.46 0.62
CA PHE A 130 2.25 -15.45 -0.44
C PHE A 130 2.24 -16.08 -1.83
N PRO A 131 1.45 -15.54 -2.79
CA PRO A 131 0.70 -14.28 -2.73
C PRO A 131 -0.72 -14.38 -2.15
N ALA A 132 -1.22 -15.57 -1.80
CA ALA A 132 -2.60 -15.74 -1.33
C ALA A 132 -2.88 -14.94 -0.05
N LEU A 133 -1.97 -14.95 0.91
CA LEU A 133 -2.12 -14.15 2.13
C LEU A 133 -2.13 -12.63 1.88
N ALA A 134 -1.51 -12.16 0.80
CA ALA A 134 -1.60 -10.74 0.45
C ALA A 134 -3.02 -10.35 0.01
N TRP A 135 -3.71 -11.24 -0.71
CA TRP A 135 -5.11 -11.04 -1.07
C TRP A 135 -6.02 -11.13 0.15
N VAL A 136 -5.77 -12.09 1.05
CA VAL A 136 -6.49 -12.18 2.33
C VAL A 136 -6.32 -10.88 3.12
N GLY A 137 -5.08 -10.39 3.26
CA GLY A 137 -4.80 -9.13 3.95
C GLY A 137 -5.50 -7.95 3.31
N LEU A 138 -5.45 -7.81 1.97
CA LEU A 138 -6.16 -6.75 1.26
C LEU A 138 -7.67 -6.76 1.55
N VAL A 139 -8.31 -7.93 1.45
CA VAL A 139 -9.76 -8.06 1.69
C VAL A 139 -10.11 -7.84 3.15
N TYR A 140 -9.31 -8.39 4.06
CA TYR A 140 -9.45 -8.22 5.51
C TYR A 140 -9.40 -6.74 5.89
N GLU A 141 -8.42 -6.01 5.42
CA GLU A 141 -8.25 -4.60 5.74
C GLU A 141 -9.33 -3.71 5.12
N LEU A 142 -9.80 -4.02 3.91
CA LEU A 142 -10.96 -3.34 3.31
C LEU A 142 -12.25 -3.63 4.09
N PHE A 143 -12.40 -4.86 4.60
CA PHE A 143 -13.49 -5.21 5.50
C PHE A 143 -13.41 -4.40 6.79
N LEU A 144 -12.25 -4.33 7.46
CA LEU A 144 -12.08 -3.50 8.66
C LEU A 144 -12.34 -2.02 8.35
N TRP A 145 -11.82 -1.49 7.24
CA TRP A 145 -12.01 -0.10 6.84
C TRP A 145 -13.49 0.27 6.63
N SER A 146 -14.26 -0.59 5.98
CA SER A 146 -15.69 -0.38 5.72
C SER A 146 -16.60 -0.66 6.93
N THR A 147 -16.08 -1.25 8.01
CA THR A 147 -16.87 -1.63 9.19
C THR A 147 -16.38 -0.93 10.45
N LEU A 148 -15.21 -1.32 10.94
CA LEU A 148 -14.55 -0.72 12.09
C LEU A 148 -14.07 0.70 11.78
N GLY A 149 -13.41 0.91 10.65
CA GLY A 149 -12.86 2.22 10.29
C GLY A 149 -13.92 3.25 9.90
N GLY A 150 -15.13 2.82 9.51
CA GLY A 150 -16.19 3.73 9.07
C GLY A 150 -15.83 4.58 7.85
N LEU A 151 -14.87 4.12 7.03
CA LEU A 151 -14.18 4.86 5.95
C LEU A 151 -13.26 6.02 6.39
N GLY A 152 -13.00 6.19 7.69
CA GLY A 152 -12.18 7.27 8.23
C GLY A 152 -12.91 8.61 8.37
N GLY A 153 -12.16 9.71 8.33
CA GLY A 153 -12.67 11.07 8.37
C GLY A 153 -13.47 11.44 7.10
N PRO A 154 -14.48 12.33 7.22
CA PRO A 154 -14.86 13.12 8.39
C PRO A 154 -15.96 12.43 9.21
N TYR A 155 -16.28 11.18 8.89
CA TYR A 155 -17.43 10.47 9.48
C TYR A 155 -17.16 10.03 10.92
N THR A 156 -15.90 10.09 11.36
CA THR A 156 -15.49 9.94 12.76
C THR A 156 -14.98 11.28 13.32
N SER A 157 -15.50 11.69 14.48
CA SER A 157 -15.08 12.92 15.16
C SER A 157 -13.56 12.95 15.37
N GLY A 158 -12.91 14.06 14.99
CA GLY A 158 -11.46 14.24 15.15
C GLY A 158 -10.59 13.57 14.07
N ALA A 159 -11.16 12.79 13.15
CA ALA A 159 -10.40 12.20 12.05
C ALA A 159 -10.38 13.14 10.84
N THR A 160 -9.20 13.34 10.27
CA THR A 160 -8.98 14.14 9.05
C THR A 160 -8.23 13.36 7.98
N ASP A 161 -8.10 12.05 8.18
CA ASP A 161 -7.39 11.11 7.34
C ASP A 161 -8.38 10.02 6.83
N PRO A 162 -8.01 9.22 5.83
CA PRO A 162 -8.86 8.14 5.33
C PRO A 162 -8.97 6.92 6.28
N GLY A 163 -8.35 6.99 7.47
CA GLY A 163 -8.26 5.91 8.44
C GLY A 163 -7.14 4.90 8.17
N THR A 164 -6.69 4.22 9.22
CA THR A 164 -5.50 3.36 9.19
C THR A 164 -5.68 2.09 8.35
N ALA A 165 -6.85 1.45 8.39
CA ALA A 165 -7.10 0.16 7.73
C ALA A 165 -6.96 0.22 6.18
N ILE A 166 -7.39 1.31 5.52
CA ILE A 166 -7.20 1.44 4.07
C ILE A 166 -5.72 1.53 3.69
N VAL A 167 -4.87 2.04 4.59
CA VAL A 167 -3.43 2.12 4.39
C VAL A 167 -2.79 0.74 4.48
N TYR A 168 -3.23 -0.08 5.44
CA TYR A 168 -2.81 -1.48 5.53
C TYR A 168 -3.25 -2.28 4.30
N ALA A 169 -4.50 -2.09 3.84
CA ALA A 169 -4.99 -2.64 2.58
C ALA A 169 -4.06 -2.25 1.41
N LEU A 170 -3.69 -0.96 1.32
CA LEU A 170 -2.76 -0.49 0.31
C LEU A 170 -1.37 -1.12 0.45
N GLY A 171 -0.88 -1.36 1.66
CA GLY A 171 0.37 -2.11 1.91
C GLY A 171 0.34 -3.51 1.30
N PHE A 172 -0.75 -4.26 1.50
CA PHE A 172 -0.96 -5.55 0.85
C PHE A 172 -1.07 -5.44 -0.68
N ALA A 173 -1.76 -4.43 -1.19
CA ALA A 173 -1.83 -4.16 -2.63
C ALA A 173 -0.45 -3.84 -3.23
N LEU A 174 0.40 -3.09 -2.51
CA LEU A 174 1.78 -2.81 -2.91
C LEU A 174 2.63 -4.08 -2.91
N ILE A 175 2.49 -4.95 -1.90
CA ILE A 175 3.17 -6.25 -1.92
C ILE A 175 2.76 -7.07 -3.16
N LEU A 176 1.46 -7.07 -3.51
CA LEU A 176 0.92 -7.74 -4.71
C LEU A 176 1.48 -7.16 -6.02
N LEU A 177 1.44 -5.83 -6.16
CA LEU A 177 1.89 -5.11 -7.37
C LEU A 177 3.41 -5.22 -7.57
N LEU A 178 4.16 -5.05 -6.49
CA LEU A 178 5.64 -4.97 -6.50
C LEU A 178 6.31 -6.33 -6.32
N ARG A 179 5.53 -7.37 -6.07
CA ARG A 179 6.00 -8.74 -5.84
C ARG A 179 6.92 -8.88 -4.63
N GLY A 180 6.60 -8.16 -3.56
CA GLY A 180 7.44 -8.04 -2.36
C GLY A 180 7.70 -9.33 -1.55
N TRP A 181 7.08 -10.45 -1.94
CA TRP A 181 7.30 -11.77 -1.33
C TRP A 181 8.40 -12.61 -2.01
N GLN A 182 8.91 -12.16 -3.16
CA GLN A 182 9.96 -12.86 -3.87
C GLN A 182 11.27 -12.83 -3.10
N GLY A 183 11.94 -13.98 -2.98
CA GLY A 183 13.19 -14.09 -2.23
C GLY A 183 13.03 -14.11 -0.70
N ALA A 184 11.79 -14.17 -0.20
CA ALA A 184 11.53 -14.40 1.21
C ALA A 184 11.86 -15.86 1.60
N ALA A 185 12.20 -16.08 2.87
CA ALA A 185 12.72 -17.36 3.35
C ALA A 185 11.81 -18.55 3.00
N TRP A 186 10.48 -18.37 3.10
CA TRP A 186 9.49 -19.45 2.87
C TRP A 186 8.68 -19.23 1.58
N SER A 187 9.25 -18.52 0.61
CA SER A 187 8.62 -18.24 -0.68
C SER A 187 9.39 -18.94 -1.81
N ASN A 188 8.71 -19.85 -2.51
CA ASN A 188 9.25 -20.51 -3.70
C ASN A 188 9.02 -19.70 -5.00
N ALA A 189 8.59 -18.44 -4.87
CA ALA A 189 8.28 -17.62 -6.04
C ALA A 189 9.57 -17.25 -6.80
N PRO A 190 9.63 -17.46 -8.12
CA PRO A 190 10.80 -17.11 -8.91
C PRO A 190 11.02 -15.60 -8.86
N LEU A 191 12.28 -15.16 -8.73
CA LEU A 191 12.64 -13.74 -8.80
C LEU A 191 12.32 -13.18 -10.18
N ARG A 192 11.50 -12.13 -10.26
CA ARG A 192 11.07 -11.51 -11.52
C ARG A 192 10.75 -10.04 -11.27
N ARG A 193 11.21 -9.14 -12.15
CA ARG A 193 10.84 -7.72 -12.07
C ARG A 193 9.31 -7.58 -12.15
N PRO A 194 8.68 -6.72 -11.32
CA PRO A 194 7.32 -6.28 -11.61
C PRO A 194 7.32 -5.50 -12.93
N ASP A 195 6.24 -5.64 -13.70
CA ASP A 195 6.06 -4.82 -14.89
C ASP A 195 5.92 -3.34 -14.52
N SER A 196 6.34 -2.45 -15.42
CA SER A 196 6.34 -1.01 -15.15
C SER A 196 4.94 -0.45 -14.92
N VAL A 197 3.89 -1.11 -15.44
CA VAL A 197 2.49 -0.73 -15.24
C VAL A 197 2.06 -0.97 -13.80
N ARG A 198 2.39 -2.13 -13.20
CA ARG A 198 2.15 -2.42 -11.78
C ARG A 198 2.88 -1.44 -10.87
N VAL A 199 4.12 -1.09 -11.20
CA VAL A 199 4.86 -0.08 -10.44
C VAL A 199 4.16 1.28 -10.54
N ARG A 200 3.68 1.70 -11.72
CA ARG A 200 2.89 2.94 -11.85
C ARG A 200 1.62 2.90 -11.01
N TRP A 201 0.89 1.79 -11.02
CA TRP A 201 -0.29 1.60 -10.18
C TRP A 201 0.04 1.72 -8.69
N ALA A 202 1.17 1.19 -8.22
CA ALA A 202 1.59 1.36 -6.83
C ALA A 202 1.77 2.84 -6.46
N PHE A 203 2.39 3.64 -7.34
CA PHE A 203 2.52 5.08 -7.15
C PHE A 203 1.17 5.80 -7.20
N TRP A 204 0.30 5.46 -8.17
CA TRP A 204 -0.99 6.12 -8.33
C TRP A 204 -1.95 5.82 -7.19
N LEU A 205 -2.05 4.57 -6.74
CA LEU A 205 -2.92 4.22 -5.62
C LEU A 205 -2.51 4.96 -4.35
N PHE A 206 -1.21 5.05 -4.06
CA PHE A 206 -0.73 5.83 -2.92
C PHE A 206 -0.89 7.33 -3.12
N GLY A 207 -0.65 7.83 -4.34
CA GLY A 207 -0.89 9.23 -4.68
C GLY A 207 -2.35 9.65 -4.56
N LEU A 208 -3.29 8.78 -4.90
CA LEU A 208 -4.73 9.01 -4.73
C LEU A 208 -5.11 9.05 -3.24
N LEU A 209 -4.51 8.17 -2.42
CA LEU A 209 -4.69 8.21 -0.96
C LEU A 209 -4.19 9.53 -0.36
N TRP A 210 -3.01 9.99 -0.76
CA TRP A 210 -2.49 11.31 -0.37
C TRP A 210 -3.33 12.47 -0.91
N ALA A 211 -3.88 12.37 -2.12
CA ALA A 211 -4.75 13.39 -2.67
C ALA A 211 -6.06 13.50 -1.86
N PHE A 212 -6.58 12.37 -1.38
CA PHE A 212 -7.72 12.34 -0.48
C PHE A 212 -7.41 13.00 0.87
N ASP A 213 -6.25 12.71 1.46
CA ASP A 213 -5.81 13.33 2.73
C ASP A 213 -5.63 14.86 2.57
N ALA A 214 -4.93 15.26 1.49
CA ALA A 214 -4.72 16.66 1.16
C ALA A 214 -6.06 17.42 0.96
N TRP A 215 -7.04 16.79 0.29
CA TRP A 215 -8.38 17.37 0.14
C TRP A 215 -9.02 17.72 1.48
N TRP A 216 -8.86 16.87 2.50
CA TRP A 216 -9.37 17.13 3.85
C TRP A 216 -8.65 18.29 4.53
N LYS A 217 -7.36 18.49 4.27
CA LYS A 217 -6.61 19.61 4.86
C LYS A 217 -7.05 20.96 4.31
N TRP A 218 -7.64 21.01 3.11
CA TRP A 218 -8.23 22.22 2.56
C TRP A 218 -9.62 22.53 3.10
N GLN A 219 -10.23 21.64 3.89
CA GLN A 219 -11.57 21.89 4.43
C GLN A 219 -11.52 22.87 5.61
N PRO A 220 -12.56 23.72 5.78
CA PRO A 220 -12.64 24.67 6.88
C PRO A 220 -12.50 23.99 8.25
N GLY A 221 -13.05 22.77 8.39
CA GLY A 221 -12.95 21.97 9.60
C GLY A 221 -11.51 21.74 10.05
N PHE A 222 -10.59 21.46 9.12
CA PHE A 222 -9.17 21.30 9.44
C PHE A 222 -8.49 22.65 9.70
N LEU A 223 -8.64 23.60 8.78
CA LEU A 223 -7.93 24.89 8.82
C LEU A 223 -8.25 25.69 10.09
N GLN A 224 -9.51 25.70 10.53
CA GLN A 224 -9.97 26.46 11.69
C GLN A 224 -9.68 25.76 13.03
N HIS A 225 -9.50 24.43 13.00
CA HIS A 225 -9.29 23.62 14.21
C HIS A 225 -7.90 22.99 14.28
N PHE A 226 -6.96 23.44 13.45
CA PHE A 226 -5.59 22.89 13.41
C PHE A 226 -4.93 22.84 14.80
N ALA A 227 -5.13 23.88 15.60
CA ALA A 227 -4.62 23.95 16.97
C ALA A 227 -5.20 22.88 17.88
N SER A 228 -6.50 22.56 17.75
CA SER A 228 -7.13 21.56 18.61
C SER A 228 -6.63 20.15 18.31
N PHE A 229 -6.27 19.84 17.07
CA PHE A 229 -5.65 18.54 16.75
C PHE A 229 -4.32 18.36 17.47
N LEU A 230 -3.44 19.37 17.42
CA LEU A 230 -2.14 19.30 18.08
C LEU A 230 -2.25 19.26 19.62
N THR A 231 -3.12 20.07 20.22
CA THR A 231 -3.30 20.05 21.69
C THR A 231 -4.00 18.79 22.17
N SER A 232 -4.91 18.22 21.36
CA SER A 232 -5.52 16.92 21.66
C SER A 232 -4.47 15.80 21.61
N ALA A 233 -3.60 15.80 20.59
CA ALA A 233 -2.52 14.82 20.47
C ALA A 233 -1.49 14.92 21.61
N GLN A 234 -1.31 16.11 22.19
CA GLN A 234 -0.45 16.34 23.36
C GLN A 234 -1.04 15.77 24.67
N THR A 235 -2.36 15.65 24.76
CA THR A 235 -3.03 15.29 26.02
C THR A 235 -2.78 13.83 26.38
N GLY A 236 -2.34 13.57 27.61
CA GLY A 236 -2.05 12.21 28.11
C GLY A 236 -0.66 11.67 27.74
N GLN A 237 0.07 12.36 26.87
CA GLN A 237 1.40 11.96 26.44
C GLN A 237 2.44 11.99 27.58
N PRO A 238 3.44 11.09 27.56
CA PRO A 238 4.65 11.24 28.37
C PRO A 238 5.28 12.62 28.19
N ALA A 239 5.87 13.16 29.26
CA ALA A 239 6.38 14.54 29.29
C ALA A 239 7.27 14.90 28.10
N TRP A 240 8.21 14.02 27.72
CA TRP A 240 9.12 14.26 26.60
C TRP A 240 8.41 14.28 25.22
N ILE A 241 7.33 13.51 25.04
CA ILE A 241 6.50 13.57 23.83
C ILE A 241 5.65 14.84 23.84
N ALA A 242 5.06 15.17 24.99
CA ALA A 242 4.27 16.39 25.14
C ALA A 242 5.10 17.65 24.87
N GLU A 243 6.35 17.68 25.34
CA GLU A 243 7.31 18.76 25.06
C GLU A 243 7.66 18.84 23.57
N TRP A 244 7.88 17.70 22.91
CA TRP A 244 8.11 17.66 21.47
C TRP A 244 6.92 18.25 20.69
N ILE A 245 5.69 17.86 21.03
CA ILE A 245 4.47 18.41 20.41
C ILE A 245 4.34 19.92 20.73
N ALA A 246 4.71 20.35 21.95
CA ALA A 246 4.69 21.76 22.35
C ALA A 246 5.57 22.64 21.46
N VAL A 247 6.70 22.12 20.96
CA VAL A 247 7.57 22.85 20.01
C VAL A 247 6.79 23.19 18.74
N PHE A 248 6.02 22.26 18.19
CA PHE A 248 5.22 22.49 16.97
C PHE A 248 4.02 23.40 17.21
N ILE A 249 3.38 23.29 18.37
CA ILE A 249 2.35 24.25 18.79
C ILE A 249 2.95 25.66 18.89
N GLY A 250 4.13 25.80 19.49
CA GLY A 250 4.86 27.07 19.58
C GLY A 250 5.21 27.65 18.22
N LEU A 251 5.74 26.84 17.30
CA LEU A 251 6.01 27.25 15.92
C LEU A 251 4.73 27.71 15.20
N GLY A 252 3.63 26.98 15.40
CA GLY A 252 2.33 27.34 14.87
C GLY A 252 1.84 28.70 15.39
N HIS A 253 2.04 29.02 16.67
CA HIS A 253 1.71 30.34 17.22
C HIS A 253 2.58 31.46 16.63
N VAL A 254 3.87 31.22 16.37
CA VAL A 254 4.78 32.21 15.77
C VAL A 254 4.41 32.51 14.32
N ILE A 255 4.07 31.48 13.54
CA ILE A 255 3.71 31.62 12.11
C ILE A 255 2.26 32.11 11.94
N GLY A 256 1.39 31.75 12.88
CA GLY A 256 -0.07 31.81 12.81
C GLY A 256 -0.64 30.43 12.50
N MET A 257 -1.52 29.91 13.37
CA MET A 257 -2.01 28.52 13.30
C MET A 257 -2.69 28.17 11.97
N GLU A 258 -3.48 29.08 11.42
CA GLU A 258 -4.13 28.89 10.13
C GLU A 258 -3.12 28.81 8.98
N ARG A 259 -2.08 29.66 9.00
CA ARG A 259 -0.99 29.60 7.99
C ARG A 259 -0.18 28.32 8.11
N PHE A 260 0.01 27.84 9.34
CA PHE A 260 0.69 26.57 9.59
C PHE A 260 -0.16 25.38 9.09
N ALA A 261 -1.48 25.45 9.25
CA ALA A 261 -2.42 24.48 8.66
C ALA A 261 -2.38 24.51 7.12
N VAL A 262 -2.32 25.70 6.50
CA VAL A 262 -2.16 25.85 5.04
C VAL A 262 -0.83 25.27 4.58
N LEU A 263 0.26 25.42 5.33
CA LEU A 263 1.54 24.80 5.01
C LEU A 263 1.46 23.27 5.03
N ALA A 264 0.75 22.68 6.00
CA ALA A 264 0.46 21.26 6.01
C ALA A 264 -0.32 20.85 4.76
N ALA A 265 -1.43 21.54 4.46
CA ALA A 265 -2.26 21.27 3.28
C ALA A 265 -1.48 21.35 1.95
N LEU A 266 -0.61 22.36 1.79
CA LEU A 266 0.27 22.50 0.64
C LEU A 266 1.29 21.36 0.54
N THR A 267 1.84 20.93 1.68
CA THR A 267 2.82 19.84 1.73
C THR A 267 2.17 18.52 1.30
N GLU A 268 0.98 18.20 1.83
CA GLU A 268 0.24 17.00 1.42
C GLU A 268 -0.16 17.04 -0.05
N THR A 269 -0.62 18.20 -0.56
CA THR A 269 -0.90 18.39 -1.99
C THR A 269 0.34 18.16 -2.86
N ALA A 270 1.50 18.67 -2.45
CA ALA A 270 2.75 18.51 -3.18
C ALA A 270 3.21 17.04 -3.22
N ILE A 271 3.06 16.32 -2.10
CA ILE A 271 3.34 14.88 -2.02
C ILE A 271 2.39 14.10 -2.93
N ALA A 272 1.08 14.36 -2.85
CA ALA A 272 0.07 13.74 -3.69
C ALA A 272 0.37 13.92 -5.18
N ALA A 273 0.61 15.17 -5.60
CA ALA A 273 0.98 15.49 -6.98
C ALA A 273 2.29 14.79 -7.38
N GLY A 274 3.31 14.81 -6.50
CA GLY A 274 4.58 14.16 -6.75
C GLY A 274 4.46 12.65 -6.98
N LEU A 275 3.57 11.97 -6.24
CA LEU A 275 3.28 10.54 -6.41
C LEU A 275 2.49 10.27 -7.69
N LEU A 276 1.44 11.05 -7.97
CA LEU A 276 0.62 10.89 -9.17
C LEU A 276 1.43 11.12 -10.46
N PHE A 277 2.31 12.12 -10.47
CA PHE A 277 3.17 12.43 -11.59
C PHE A 277 4.52 11.67 -11.59
N ALA A 278 4.79 10.84 -10.59
CA ALA A 278 6.07 10.13 -10.44
C ALA A 278 6.57 9.38 -11.69
N PRO A 279 5.72 8.77 -12.55
CA PRO A 279 6.16 8.14 -13.80
C PRO A 279 6.81 9.09 -14.81
N TRP A 280 6.55 10.39 -14.67
CA TRP A 280 7.04 11.45 -15.55
C TRP A 280 8.11 12.33 -14.88
N LEU A 281 8.28 12.26 -13.56
CA LEU A 281 9.27 13.04 -12.85
C LEU A 281 10.71 12.54 -13.12
N PRO A 282 11.68 13.45 -13.21
CA PRO A 282 13.09 13.09 -13.14
C PRO A 282 13.40 12.29 -11.86
N GLN A 283 14.36 11.36 -11.95
CA GLN A 283 14.68 10.47 -10.84
C GLN A 283 15.05 11.23 -9.55
N ALA A 284 15.78 12.35 -9.65
CA ALA A 284 16.16 13.17 -8.49
C ALA A 284 14.93 13.73 -7.77
N LEU A 285 14.00 14.34 -8.52
CA LEU A 285 12.78 14.92 -7.96
C LEU A 285 11.86 13.84 -7.38
N ARG A 286 11.71 12.71 -8.06
CA ARG A 286 10.95 11.57 -7.53
C ARG A 286 11.53 11.06 -6.21
N ARG A 287 12.85 10.94 -6.10
CA ARG A 287 13.51 10.56 -4.84
C ARG A 287 13.27 11.60 -3.74
N ALA A 288 13.30 12.88 -4.08
CA ALA A 288 13.00 13.96 -3.13
C ALA A 288 11.55 13.87 -2.62
N VAL A 289 10.57 13.63 -3.51
CA VAL A 289 9.16 13.40 -3.11
C VAL A 289 9.05 12.20 -2.17
N LEU A 290 9.70 11.08 -2.51
CA LEU A 290 9.60 9.86 -1.72
C LEU A 290 10.26 9.98 -0.34
N TRP A 291 11.45 10.60 -0.25
CA TRP A 291 12.10 10.86 1.03
C TRP A 291 11.40 11.94 1.84
N GLY A 292 10.95 13.01 1.18
CA GLY A 292 10.19 14.09 1.81
C GLY A 292 8.88 13.58 2.39
N GLY A 293 8.13 12.78 1.61
CA GLY A 293 6.91 12.14 2.08
C GLY A 293 7.15 11.17 3.24
N LEU A 294 8.22 10.39 3.21
CA LEU A 294 8.61 9.53 4.33
C LEU A 294 8.87 10.34 5.61
N VAL A 295 9.70 11.38 5.53
CA VAL A 295 10.03 12.23 6.69
C VAL A 295 8.81 12.96 7.20
N TYR A 296 7.98 13.49 6.29
CA TYR A 296 6.75 14.18 6.64
C TYR A 296 5.74 13.24 7.32
N SER A 297 5.64 11.98 6.87
CA SER A 297 4.81 10.98 7.53
C SER A 297 5.27 10.71 8.97
N LEU A 298 6.58 10.58 9.20
CA LEU A 298 7.12 10.42 10.55
C LEU A 298 6.94 11.68 11.42
N LEU A 299 7.01 12.86 10.79
CA LEU A 299 6.76 14.13 11.46
C LEU A 299 5.31 14.20 11.96
N LEU A 300 4.34 13.90 11.09
CA LEU A 300 2.92 13.83 11.46
C LEU A 300 2.67 12.82 12.57
N TRP A 301 3.25 11.61 12.44
CA TRP A 301 3.16 10.58 13.47
C TRP A 301 3.63 11.09 14.83
N SER A 302 4.79 11.77 14.86
CA SER A 302 5.39 12.29 16.10
C SER A 302 4.66 13.52 16.67
N THR A 303 3.74 14.13 15.93
CA THR A 303 3.08 15.39 16.30
C THR A 303 1.56 15.24 16.34
N ALA A 304 0.90 15.32 15.18
CA ALA A 304 -0.55 15.30 15.05
C ALA A 304 -1.21 13.96 15.42
N GLU A 305 -0.50 12.83 15.31
CA GLU A 305 -0.98 11.53 15.81
C GLU A 305 -0.44 11.16 17.20
N GLY A 306 0.52 11.93 17.73
CA GLY A 306 1.05 11.77 19.09
C GLY A 306 1.67 10.40 19.39
N PHE A 307 2.50 9.85 18.51
CA PHE A 307 3.16 8.53 18.65
C PHE A 307 2.22 7.30 18.74
N GLY A 308 0.92 7.47 18.98
CA GLY A 308 -0.04 6.39 19.21
C GLY A 308 0.14 5.64 20.54
N GLY A 309 -0.72 4.66 20.82
CA GLY A 309 -0.62 3.77 21.98
C GLY A 309 -1.28 4.21 23.29
N PRO A 310 -1.00 3.53 24.43
CA PRO A 310 -1.82 3.54 25.65
C PRO A 310 -1.81 4.87 26.42
N TYR A 311 -1.29 5.93 25.80
CA TYR A 311 -1.02 7.22 26.40
C TYR A 311 -2.23 8.17 26.36
N GLY A 312 -3.39 7.72 25.88
CA GLY A 312 -4.65 8.47 25.94
C GLY A 312 -5.82 7.61 26.45
N PRO A 313 -6.84 8.20 27.09
CA PRO A 313 -8.05 7.47 27.48
C PRO A 313 -8.75 6.88 26.24
N GLY A 314 -8.88 5.55 26.17
CA GLY A 314 -9.48 4.86 25.02
C GLY A 314 -8.57 4.73 23.79
N PHE A 315 -7.31 5.17 23.87
CA PHE A 315 -6.35 5.01 22.77
C PHE A 315 -5.53 3.74 22.98
N THR A 316 -5.82 2.74 22.19
CA THR A 316 -4.75 1.90 21.66
C THR A 316 -4.42 2.27 20.22
N GLY A 317 -4.93 3.38 19.66
CA GLY A 317 -4.85 3.73 18.23
C GLY A 317 -6.21 3.89 17.60
N ASN A 318 -6.34 3.94 16.26
CA ASN A 318 -7.62 3.89 15.54
C ASN A 318 -8.45 2.67 16.01
N LYS A 319 -9.22 2.81 17.10
CA LYS A 319 -9.78 1.66 17.82
C LYS A 319 -8.76 0.56 18.18
N GLY A 320 -7.49 0.93 18.36
CA GLY A 320 -6.45 0.09 18.95
C GLY A 320 -5.17 -0.26 18.17
N ASP A 321 -4.85 0.48 17.10
CA ASP A 321 -3.54 0.45 16.44
C ASP A 321 -2.44 1.41 17.02
N VAL A 322 -1.44 0.90 17.74
CA VAL A 322 -0.33 1.73 18.31
C VAL A 322 0.45 2.49 17.24
N LEU A 323 0.48 1.98 16.01
CA LEU A 323 1.22 2.56 14.90
C LEU A 323 0.20 3.20 13.96
N GLY A 324 -0.01 4.50 14.13
CA GLY A 324 -1.02 5.30 13.42
C GLY A 324 -0.89 5.29 11.89
N THR A 325 -1.87 5.89 11.22
CA THR A 325 -2.00 5.96 9.75
C THR A 325 -0.68 6.39 9.09
N THR A 326 -0.05 7.43 9.62
CA THR A 326 1.15 8.01 9.01
C THR A 326 2.42 7.18 9.22
N THR A 327 2.51 6.34 10.26
CA THR A 327 3.65 5.40 10.35
C THR A 327 3.59 4.35 9.25
N VAL A 328 2.38 3.90 8.87
CA VAL A 328 2.20 2.99 7.74
C VAL A 328 2.49 3.71 6.42
N TYR A 329 2.14 5.00 6.26
CA TYR A 329 2.58 5.80 5.10
C TYR A 329 4.10 5.78 4.91
N ALA A 330 4.87 5.91 6.00
CA ALA A 330 6.32 5.84 5.93
C ALA A 330 6.80 4.48 5.36
N LEU A 331 6.17 3.37 5.73
CA LEU A 331 6.45 2.05 5.15
C LEU A 331 6.06 1.97 3.67
N LEU A 332 4.94 2.56 3.27
CA LEU A 332 4.53 2.60 1.85
C LEU A 332 5.52 3.43 1.01
N PHE A 333 6.06 4.53 1.56
CA PHE A 333 7.16 5.24 0.91
C PHE A 333 8.42 4.38 0.77
N LEU A 334 8.75 3.56 1.77
CA LEU A 334 9.87 2.62 1.66
C LEU A 334 9.65 1.57 0.56
N PHE A 335 8.43 1.05 0.41
CA PHE A 335 8.07 0.16 -0.71
C PHE A 335 8.31 0.85 -2.06
N LEU A 336 7.84 2.10 -2.22
CA LEU A 336 8.04 2.86 -3.45
C LEU A 336 9.50 3.27 -3.67
N LEU A 337 10.26 3.59 -2.62
CA LEU A 337 11.70 3.87 -2.68
C LEU A 337 12.48 2.66 -3.21
N ALA A 338 12.10 1.45 -2.78
CA ALA A 338 12.69 0.20 -3.28
C ALA A 338 12.32 -0.06 -4.75
N ALA A 339 11.05 0.14 -5.12
CA ALA A 339 10.53 -0.20 -6.44
C ALA A 339 10.77 0.85 -7.54
N GLN A 340 11.10 2.09 -7.20
CA GLN A 340 11.21 3.20 -8.15
C GLN A 340 12.20 2.95 -9.31
N VAL A 341 13.18 2.06 -9.12
CA VAL A 341 14.17 1.72 -10.15
C VAL A 341 13.52 1.10 -11.39
N TRP A 342 12.37 0.45 -11.22
CA TRP A 342 11.60 -0.20 -12.28
C TRP A 342 10.57 0.72 -12.96
N LEU A 343 10.45 1.97 -12.49
CA LEU A 343 9.57 2.97 -13.09
C LEU A 343 10.19 3.62 -14.35
N ARG A 344 11.46 3.32 -14.68
CA ARG A 344 12.15 3.93 -15.83
C ARG A 344 11.39 3.65 -17.13
N ARG A 345 11.18 4.70 -17.93
CA ARG A 345 10.72 4.58 -19.32
C ARG A 345 11.65 3.62 -20.07
N ALA A 346 11.08 2.84 -20.99
CA ALA A 346 11.86 2.09 -21.96
C ALA A 346 12.92 3.02 -22.59
N PRO A 347 14.14 2.54 -22.85
CA PRO A 347 15.06 3.28 -23.71
C PRO A 347 14.30 3.68 -24.98
N LEU A 348 14.43 4.93 -25.42
CA LEU A 348 14.09 5.25 -26.81
C LEU A 348 14.82 4.21 -27.67
N PRO A 349 14.18 3.63 -28.69
CA PRO A 349 14.89 2.73 -29.59
C PRO A 349 16.14 3.45 -30.06
N ASP A 350 17.30 2.82 -29.87
CA ASP A 350 18.57 3.29 -30.41
C ASP A 350 18.28 3.75 -31.85
N SER A 351 18.44 5.03 -32.12
CA SER A 351 18.64 5.50 -33.48
C SER A 351 19.88 4.75 -33.96
N GLY A 352 19.65 3.67 -34.72
CA GLY A 352 20.70 2.79 -35.21
C GLY A 352 21.81 3.57 -35.91
N PRO A 353 22.99 2.95 -36.09
CA PRO A 353 24.13 3.63 -36.69
C PRO A 353 23.73 4.19 -38.06
N THR A 354 23.81 5.51 -38.18
CA THR A 354 23.78 6.23 -39.45
C THR A 354 24.96 5.75 -40.28
N THR A 355 24.73 4.72 -41.10
CA THR A 355 25.63 4.42 -42.21
C THR A 355 25.46 5.54 -43.23
N LEU A 356 26.47 6.41 -43.31
CA LEU A 356 26.65 7.32 -44.44
C LEU A 356 26.94 6.47 -45.68
N PRO A 357 26.28 6.70 -46.82
CA PRO A 357 26.78 6.21 -48.10
C PRO A 357 27.85 7.17 -48.63
N ASP A 358 28.99 6.60 -49.01
CA ASP A 358 29.99 7.19 -49.90
C ASP A 358 29.45 7.31 -51.34
#